data_AF-A0A2H0T873-F1
#
_entry.id   AF-A0A2H0T873-F1
#
_cell.length_a   1.000
_cell.length_b   1.000
_cell.length_c   1.000
_cell.angle_alpha   90.00
_cell.angle_beta   90.00
_cell.angle_gamma   90.00
#
_symmetry.space_group_name_H-M   'P 1'
#
loop_
_entity.id
_entity.type
_entity.pdbx_description
1 polymer ?
#
loop_
_entity_poly.entity_id
_entity_poly.type
_entity_poly.pdbx_seq_one_letter_code
_entity_poly.pdbx_strand_id
1 'polypeptide(L)'
;MIMKELIDRKEVNDMTLATEKDKAFTLAELSRRKIENTPKVIDNRSLYAGSDMYFYCDYCKALTDQLPEDYIPDPDTPKKICDECQSLKDLGWME
;
A
#
# COMPACT_ATOMS: atom_id res chain seq x y z
N MET A 1 2.58 -24.18 35.06
CA MET A 1 2.28 -22.74 34.91
C MET A 1 3.27 -21.96 34.03
N ILE A 2 4.36 -22.56 33.52
CA ILE A 2 5.39 -21.84 32.72
C ILE A 2 5.01 -21.75 31.22
N MET A 3 4.20 -22.69 30.70
CA MET A 3 3.82 -22.72 29.27
C MET A 3 2.85 -21.61 28.85
N LYS A 4 2.07 -21.03 29.79
CA LYS A 4 1.10 -19.97 29.45
C LYS A 4 1.80 -18.64 29.20
N GLU A 5 2.79 -18.29 30.03
CA GLU A 5 3.63 -17.09 29.84
C GLU A 5 4.48 -17.13 28.57
N LEU A 6 4.87 -18.32 28.10
CA LEU A 6 5.63 -18.46 26.86
C LEU A 6 4.77 -18.33 25.60
N ILE A 7 3.46 -18.63 25.69
CA ILE A 7 2.51 -18.44 24.60
C ILE A 7 2.15 -16.95 24.49
N ASP A 8 1.88 -16.28 25.62
CA ASP A 8 1.66 -14.81 25.66
C ASP A 8 2.90 -14.03 25.15
N ARG A 9 4.12 -14.46 25.49
CA ARG A 9 5.34 -13.81 24.97
C ARG A 9 5.60 -14.11 23.50
N LYS A 10 5.08 -15.19 22.94
CA LYS A 10 5.23 -15.52 21.51
C LYS A 10 4.30 -14.68 20.65
N GLU A 11 3.07 -14.46 21.08
CA GLU A 11 2.11 -13.60 20.36
C GLU A 11 2.53 -12.11 20.38
N VAL A 12 3.20 -11.66 21.45
CA VAL A 12 3.71 -10.27 21.54
C VAL A 12 4.97 -10.05 20.69
N ASN A 13 5.65 -11.11 20.24
CA ASN A 13 6.93 -10.99 19.52
C ASN A 13 6.78 -10.98 17.98
N ASP A 14 5.62 -11.38 17.44
CA ASP A 14 5.36 -11.37 15.99
C ASP A 14 4.84 -10.02 15.48
N MET A 15 4.50 -9.10 16.39
CA MET A 15 4.10 -7.74 16.08
C MET A 15 5.25 -6.82 16.45
N THR A 16 6.25 -6.73 15.57
CA THR A 16 7.38 -5.81 15.66
C THR A 16 6.95 -4.51 16.34
N LEU A 17 7.52 -4.22 17.51
CA LEU A 17 7.26 -2.99 18.28
C LEU A 17 7.49 -1.78 17.37
N ALA A 18 6.42 -1.31 16.74
CA ALA A 18 6.47 -0.23 15.79
C ALA A 18 6.74 1.05 16.59
N THR A 19 8.00 1.47 16.64
CA THR A 19 8.40 2.60 17.48
C THR A 19 8.02 3.92 16.81
N GLU A 20 7.88 4.99 17.59
CA GLU A 20 7.67 6.34 17.03
C GLU A 20 8.77 6.76 16.05
N LYS A 21 10.00 6.25 16.24
CA LYS A 21 11.11 6.46 15.32
C LYS A 21 10.89 5.75 13.98
N ASP A 22 10.37 4.53 14.02
CA ASP A 22 10.03 3.77 12.81
C ASP A 22 8.88 4.43 12.05
N LYS A 23 7.88 4.95 12.78
CA LYS A 23 6.79 5.74 12.20
C LYS A 23 7.32 6.96 11.45
N ALA A 24 8.16 7.77 12.09
CA ALA A 24 8.71 8.98 11.47
C ALA A 24 9.54 8.67 10.22
N PHE A 25 10.40 7.65 10.29
CA PHE A 25 11.18 7.19 9.14
C PHE A 25 10.28 6.73 8.00
N THR A 26 9.26 5.93 8.32
CA THR A 26 8.35 5.35 7.32
C THR A 26 7.49 6.41 6.63
N LEU A 27 7.04 7.44 7.36
CA LEU A 27 6.30 8.57 6.78
C LEU A 27 7.19 9.47 5.92
N ALA A 28 8.47 9.62 6.27
CA ALA A 28 9.44 10.31 5.41
C ALA A 28 9.66 9.54 4.10
N GLU A 29 9.79 8.22 4.19
CA GLU A 29 9.93 7.34 3.04
C GLU A 29 8.69 7.35 2.13
N LEU A 30 7.48 7.35 2.71
CA LEU A 30 6.24 7.54 1.97
C LEU A 30 6.22 8.86 1.18
N SER A 31 6.68 9.94 1.82
CA SER A 31 6.75 11.26 1.20
C SER A 31 7.71 11.26 0.00
N ARG A 32 8.85 10.58 0.12
CA ARG A 32 9.80 10.37 -0.99
C ARG A 32 9.14 9.61 -2.14
N ARG A 33 8.48 8.47 -1.86
CA ARG A 33 7.79 7.65 -2.88
C ARG A 33 6.75 8.46 -3.65
N LYS A 34 5.97 9.30 -2.97
CA LYS A 34 4.95 10.15 -3.61
C LYS A 34 5.56 11.06 -4.69
N ILE A 35 6.71 11.66 -4.41
CA ILE A 35 7.43 12.51 -5.37
C ILE A 35 7.98 11.67 -6.53
N GLU A 36 8.58 10.52 -6.25
CA GLU A 36 9.21 9.67 -7.27
C GLU A 36 8.22 8.99 -8.21
N ASN A 37 7.03 8.67 -7.73
CA ASN A 37 6.03 7.96 -8.53
C ASN A 37 5.12 8.89 -9.33
N THR A 38 4.90 10.13 -8.88
CA THR A 38 4.01 11.07 -9.57
C THR A 38 4.36 11.26 -11.06
N PRO A 39 5.64 11.40 -11.48
CA PRO A 39 5.99 11.53 -12.89
C PRO A 39 5.74 10.28 -13.74
N LYS A 40 5.44 9.13 -13.12
CA LYS A 40 5.25 7.82 -13.80
C LYS A 40 3.78 7.51 -14.07
N VAL A 41 2.86 8.39 -13.68
CA VAL A 41 1.42 8.19 -13.85
C VAL A 41 1.04 8.37 -15.32
N ILE A 42 0.42 7.33 -15.88
CA ILE A 42 -0.11 7.32 -17.24
C ILE A 42 -1.58 7.76 -17.17
N ASP A 43 -1.94 8.72 -18.01
CA ASP A 43 -3.35 9.09 -18.20
C ASP A 43 -4.00 8.10 -19.17
N ASN A 44 -4.87 7.23 -18.67
CA ASN A 44 -5.56 6.23 -19.48
C ASN A 44 -6.35 6.84 -20.65
N ARG A 45 -6.79 8.11 -20.56
CA ARG A 45 -7.50 8.80 -21.66
C ARG A 45 -6.62 9.11 -22.86
N SER A 46 -5.30 9.09 -22.67
CA SER A 46 -4.31 9.35 -23.73
C SER A 46 -3.91 8.09 -24.49
N LEU A 47 -4.34 6.91 -24.03
CA LEU A 47 -4.01 5.63 -24.64
C LEU A 47 -4.97 5.32 -25.80
N TYR A 48 -4.51 4.48 -26.73
CA TYR A 48 -5.38 3.98 -27.79
C TYR A 48 -6.43 3.03 -27.22
N ALA A 49 -7.60 2.98 -27.85
CA ALA A 49 -8.62 1.97 -27.54
C ALA A 49 -8.03 0.56 -27.65
N GLY A 50 -8.39 -0.32 -26.72
CA GLY A 50 -7.86 -1.66 -26.54
C GLY A 50 -6.56 -1.75 -25.74
N SER A 51 -6.01 -0.62 -25.26
CA SER A 51 -4.81 -0.64 -24.40
C SER A 51 -5.16 -1.03 -22.97
N ASP A 52 -4.20 -1.61 -22.26
CA ASP A 52 -4.35 -1.81 -20.82
C ASP A 52 -4.57 -0.47 -20.10
N MET A 53 -5.40 -0.52 -19.06
CA MET A 53 -5.63 0.58 -18.13
C MET A 53 -4.70 0.46 -16.93
N TYR A 54 -4.10 1.57 -16.54
CA TYR A 54 -3.19 1.67 -15.42
C TYR A 54 -3.87 2.33 -14.22
N PHE A 55 -3.75 1.70 -13.05
CA PHE A 55 -4.32 2.18 -11.79
C PHE A 55 -3.21 2.43 -10.79
N TYR A 56 -3.36 3.45 -9.96
CA TYR A 56 -2.30 3.94 -9.10
C TYR A 56 -2.80 4.14 -7.67
N CYS A 57 -1.93 3.86 -6.71
CA CYS A 57 -2.18 4.04 -5.29
C CYS A 57 -2.54 5.50 -4.97
N ASP A 58 -3.63 5.70 -4.25
CA ASP A 58 -4.13 7.03 -3.90
C ASP A 58 -3.11 7.87 -3.11
N TYR A 59 -2.33 7.22 -2.24
CA TYR A 59 -1.38 7.88 -1.35
C TYR A 59 -0.02 8.17 -2.00
N CYS A 60 0.60 7.15 -2.59
CA CYS A 60 1.98 7.23 -3.07
C CYS A 60 2.13 7.18 -4.59
N LYS A 61 1.03 7.05 -5.35
CA LYS A 61 1.01 6.98 -6.82
C LYS A 61 1.80 5.81 -7.43
N ALA A 62 2.20 4.83 -6.64
CA ALA A 62 2.74 3.58 -7.16
C ALA A 62 1.69 2.87 -8.02
N LEU A 63 2.09 2.19 -9.09
CA LEU A 63 1.19 1.37 -9.88
C LEU A 63 0.61 0.27 -8.97
N THR A 64 -0.71 0.17 -8.90
CA THR A 64 -1.41 -0.86 -8.12
C THR A 64 -1.83 -2.01 -9.02
N ASP A 65 -2.45 -1.69 -10.14
CA ASP A 65 -2.91 -2.67 -11.12
C ASP A 65 -2.70 -2.18 -12.55
N GLN A 66 -2.51 -3.15 -13.45
CA GLN A 66 -2.59 -2.99 -14.89
C GLN A 66 -3.60 -4.03 -15.39
N LEU A 67 -4.72 -3.55 -15.92
CA LEU A 67 -5.86 -4.40 -16.30
C LEU A 67 -6.20 -4.18 -17.78
N PRO A 68 -6.75 -5.18 -18.48
CA PRO A 68 -7.22 -4.96 -19.85
C PRO A 68 -8.37 -3.94 -19.87
N GLU A 69 -8.58 -3.24 -20.99
CA GLU A 69 -9.64 -2.22 -21.11
C GLU A 69 -11.04 -2.74 -20.79
N ASP A 70 -11.30 -4.02 -21.05
CA ASP A 70 -12.59 -4.69 -20.86
C ASP A 70 -12.73 -5.40 -19.50
N TYR A 71 -11.85 -5.09 -18.54
CA TYR A 71 -11.95 -5.67 -17.20
C TYR A 71 -13.32 -5.39 -16.56
N ILE A 72 -13.79 -6.35 -15.76
CA ILE A 72 -15.03 -6.21 -15.00
C ILE A 72 -14.67 -5.73 -13.59
N PRO A 73 -15.12 -4.53 -13.16
CA PRO A 73 -14.84 -4.05 -11.81
C PRO A 73 -15.50 -4.94 -10.76
N ASP A 74 -14.75 -5.19 -9.69
CA ASP A 74 -15.24 -5.86 -8.49
C ASP A 74 -14.85 -5.03 -7.24
N PRO A 75 -15.27 -5.41 -6.03
CA PRO A 75 -14.97 -4.64 -4.82
C PRO A 75 -13.47 -4.42 -4.54
N ASP A 76 -12.61 -5.33 -4.99
CA ASP A 76 -11.17 -5.34 -4.74
C ASP A 76 -10.34 -4.90 -5.98
N THR A 77 -10.96 -4.86 -7.16
CA THR A 77 -10.32 -4.55 -8.45
C THR A 77 -10.96 -3.34 -9.15
N PRO A 78 -10.20 -2.28 -9.46
CA PRO A 78 -8.77 -2.10 -9.21
C PRO A 78 -8.48 -1.70 -7.74
N LYS A 79 -7.33 -2.12 -7.23
CA LYS A 79 -6.81 -1.72 -5.93
C LYS A 79 -6.56 -0.22 -5.91
N LYS A 80 -7.16 0.45 -4.92
CA LYS A 80 -6.97 1.89 -4.67
C LYS A 80 -5.71 2.20 -3.89
N ILE A 81 -5.24 1.25 -3.07
CA ILE A 81 -4.12 1.43 -2.15
C ILE A 81 -3.14 0.28 -2.41
N CYS A 82 -1.85 0.59 -2.56
CA CYS A 82 -0.81 -0.44 -2.67
C CYS A 82 -0.57 -1.09 -1.30
N ASP A 83 -0.09 -2.34 -1.30
CA ASP A 83 0.02 -3.16 -0.10
C ASP A 83 0.87 -2.49 1.00
N GLU A 84 1.91 -1.74 0.66
CA GLU A 84 2.70 -1.02 1.67
C GLU A 84 1.91 0.14 2.28
N CYS A 85 1.17 0.92 1.48
CA CYS A 85 0.33 2.00 2.02
C CYS A 85 -0.84 1.43 2.83
N GLN A 86 -1.38 0.26 2.43
CA GLN A 86 -2.40 -0.42 3.22
C GLN A 86 -1.85 -0.81 4.59
N SER A 87 -0.63 -1.36 4.65
CA SER A 87 0.04 -1.70 5.92
C SER A 87 0.20 -0.49 6.84
N LEU A 88 0.55 0.69 6.30
CA LEU A 88 0.66 1.92 7.11
C LEU A 88 -0.70 2.41 7.62
N LYS A 89 -1.75 2.21 6.83
CA LYS A 89 -3.12 2.51 7.24
C LYS A 89 -3.59 1.56 8.35
N ASP A 90 -3.30 0.28 8.22
CA ASP A 90 -3.63 -0.75 9.22
C ASP A 90 -2.90 -0.52 10.55
N LEU A 91 -1.68 0.04 10.50
CA LEU A 91 -0.94 0.51 11.68
C LEU A 91 -1.48 1.82 12.28
N GLY A 92 -2.47 2.47 11.66
CA GLY A 92 -3.01 3.75 12.09
C GLY A 92 -2.04 4.93 11.91
N TRP A 93 -1.10 4.82 10.96
CA TRP A 93 -0.10 5.87 10.70
C TRP A 93 -0.51 6.83 9.58
N MET A 94 -1.60 6.52 8.87
CA MET A 94 -2.18 7.33 7.80
C MET A 94 -3.70 7.31 7.90
N GLU A 95 -4.34 8.38 7.45
CA GLU A 95 -5.80 8.51 7.37
C GLU A 95 -6.33 8.19 5.96
#